data_AF-A0A257ST39-F1
#
_entry.id   AF-A0A257ST39-F1
#
_cell.length_a   1.000
_cell.length_b   1.000
_cell.length_c   1.000
_cell.angle_alpha   90.00
_cell.angle_beta   90.00
_cell.angle_gamma   90.00
#
_symmetry.space_group_name_H-M   'P 1'
#
loop_
_entity.id
_entity.type
_entity.pdbx_description
1 polymer ?
#
loop_
_entity_poly.entity_id
_entity_poly.type
_entity_poly.pdbx_seq_one_letter_code
_entity_poly.pdbx_strand_id
1 'polypeptide(L)'
;MKEVRYARKPMDRRFDTRGRAVVIINNRDTVGNIPLVSATNLKRILLRIGTVMDPKEDILFLYITTHGEPGRLSMWFPWLQLNDLNAGDRHRMLVAAGIKWKVLVISAGYSGSFIDALKDDDTLILTAAAANRTSFDCSNENDFTYCGEAFLRDQLAHRYSLTDAFLAARLQATPRRYPSNGGRRSAPRFARPSRRTYNVLPIPAGTALAAIP
;
A
#
# COMPACT_ATOMS: atom_id res chain seq x y z
N MET A 1 -2.56 -6.09 11.45
CA MET A 1 -2.96 -7.47 11.01
C MET A 1 -4.36 -7.53 10.39
N LYS A 2 -5.38 -6.92 11.00
CA LYS A 2 -6.76 -6.95 10.46
C LYS A 2 -6.89 -6.21 9.13
N GLU A 3 -6.29 -5.03 8.98
CA GLU A 3 -6.32 -4.25 7.72
C GLU A 3 -5.74 -5.01 6.54
N VAL A 4 -4.58 -5.64 6.71
CA VAL A 4 -3.95 -6.52 5.72
C VAL A 4 -4.87 -7.66 5.27
N ARG A 5 -5.45 -8.40 6.22
CA ARG A 5 -6.36 -9.51 5.93
C ARG A 5 -7.65 -9.01 5.29
N TYR A 6 -8.08 -7.81 5.65
CA TYR A 6 -9.26 -7.18 5.08
C TYR A 6 -9.02 -6.73 3.64
N ALA A 7 -7.90 -6.06 3.35
CA ALA A 7 -7.50 -5.62 2.02
C ALA A 7 -7.45 -6.78 1.01
N ARG A 8 -7.13 -7.99 1.48
CA ARG A 8 -7.13 -9.19 0.64
C ARG A 8 -8.52 -9.61 0.13
N LYS A 9 -9.59 -9.45 0.92
CA LYS A 9 -10.94 -9.90 0.54
C LYS A 9 -11.50 -9.22 -0.71
N PRO A 10 -11.52 -7.87 -0.84
CA PRO A 10 -12.01 -7.21 -2.06
C PRO A 10 -11.10 -7.51 -3.25
N MET A 11 -9.80 -7.66 -3.03
CA MET A 11 -8.85 -8.08 -4.07
C MET A 11 -9.16 -9.48 -4.59
N ASP A 12 -9.29 -10.47 -3.71
CA ASP A 12 -9.59 -11.86 -4.09
C ASP A 12 -10.95 -11.97 -4.81
N ARG A 13 -11.91 -11.09 -4.48
CA ARG A 13 -13.26 -11.12 -5.05
C ARG A 13 -13.39 -10.40 -6.39
N ARG A 14 -12.68 -9.29 -6.60
CA ARG A 14 -12.92 -8.37 -7.73
C ARG A 14 -11.76 -8.25 -8.70
N PHE A 15 -10.56 -8.60 -8.28
CA PHE A 15 -9.33 -8.36 -9.00
C PHE A 15 -8.51 -9.65 -9.18
N ASP A 16 -9.19 -10.80 -9.02
CA ASP A 16 -8.67 -12.14 -9.25
C ASP A 16 -7.30 -12.37 -8.60
N THR A 17 -7.21 -12.17 -7.29
CA THR A 17 -5.94 -12.32 -6.54
C THR A 17 -5.81 -13.65 -5.82
N ARG A 18 -6.83 -14.52 -5.95
CA ARG A 18 -6.87 -15.82 -5.29
C ARG A 18 -5.71 -16.69 -5.75
N GLY A 19 -4.95 -17.21 -4.79
CA GLY A 19 -3.76 -18.01 -5.05
C GLY A 19 -2.52 -17.21 -5.51
N ARG A 20 -2.63 -15.88 -5.66
CA ARG A 20 -1.56 -15.01 -6.17
C ARG A 20 -1.16 -13.88 -5.20
N ALA A 21 -1.80 -13.80 -4.04
CA ALA A 21 -1.48 -12.86 -2.98
C ALA A 21 -0.42 -13.41 -2.01
N VAL A 22 0.59 -12.60 -1.69
CA VAL A 22 1.64 -12.94 -0.71
C VAL A 22 1.58 -11.99 0.47
N VAL A 23 1.04 -12.46 1.59
CA VAL A 23 0.94 -11.67 2.82
C VAL A 23 2.18 -11.87 3.69
N ILE A 24 2.76 -10.80 4.20
CA ILE A 24 3.90 -10.79 5.14
C ILE A 24 3.58 -9.88 6.32
N ILE A 25 3.84 -10.30 7.56
CA ILE A 25 3.32 -9.60 8.75
C ILE A 25 4.36 -9.61 9.87
N ASN A 26 4.62 -8.45 10.48
CA ASN A 26 5.36 -8.34 11.73
C ASN A 26 4.39 -8.47 12.92
N ASN A 27 4.00 -9.71 13.25
CA ASN A 27 3.19 -10.01 14.43
C ASN A 27 3.70 -11.30 15.10
N ARG A 28 3.90 -11.26 16.42
CA ARG A 28 4.37 -12.39 17.24
C ARG A 28 3.50 -13.63 17.07
N ASP A 29 2.18 -13.46 16.99
CA ASP A 29 1.21 -14.56 16.90
C ASP A 29 1.24 -15.27 15.54
N THR A 30 1.90 -14.67 14.54
CA THR A 30 1.97 -15.20 13.17
C THR A 30 3.33 -15.81 12.82
N VAL A 31 4.30 -15.71 13.73
CA VAL A 31 5.64 -16.29 13.55
C VAL A 31 5.51 -17.79 13.30
N GLY A 32 6.22 -18.29 12.29
CA GLY A 32 6.18 -19.68 11.84
C GLY A 32 5.14 -19.98 10.76
N ASN A 33 4.08 -19.16 10.64
CA ASN A 33 3.01 -19.36 9.66
C ASN A 33 2.99 -18.31 8.54
N ILE A 34 3.40 -17.08 8.84
CA ILE A 34 3.46 -15.97 7.90
C ILE A 34 4.88 -15.39 7.93
N PRO A 35 5.52 -15.13 6.78
CA PRO A 35 6.84 -14.54 6.77
C PRO A 35 6.84 -13.14 7.39
N LEU A 36 7.90 -12.84 8.15
CA LEU A 36 8.12 -11.50 8.71
C LEU A 36 8.35 -10.48 7.61
N VAL A 37 7.96 -9.24 7.89
CA VAL A 37 8.25 -8.10 7.04
C VAL A 37 9.66 -7.61 7.33
N SER A 38 10.56 -7.79 6.38
CA SER A 38 11.89 -7.20 6.37
C SER A 38 12.24 -6.73 4.96
N ALA A 39 13.19 -5.80 4.84
CA ALA A 39 13.72 -5.39 3.54
C ALA A 39 14.18 -6.59 2.69
N THR A 40 14.80 -7.59 3.32
CA THR A 40 15.26 -8.82 2.68
C THR A 40 14.10 -9.67 2.16
N ASN A 41 13.08 -9.90 2.98
CA ASN A 41 11.91 -10.70 2.58
C ASN A 41 11.12 -9.99 1.49
N LEU A 42 10.90 -8.68 1.62
CA LEU A 42 10.22 -7.88 0.60
C LEU A 42 10.98 -7.96 -0.73
N LYS A 43 12.30 -7.77 -0.73
CA LYS A 43 13.12 -7.89 -1.94
C LYS A 43 12.98 -9.26 -2.58
N ARG A 44 13.09 -10.34 -1.81
CA ARG A 44 12.96 -11.73 -2.32
C ARG A 44 11.58 -11.99 -2.92
N ILE A 45 10.53 -11.52 -2.27
CA ILE A 45 9.15 -11.66 -2.73
C ILE A 45 8.96 -10.88 -4.03
N LEU A 46 9.40 -9.62 -4.11
CA LEU A 46 9.30 -8.80 -5.32
C LEU A 46 10.07 -9.43 -6.48
N LEU A 47 11.30 -9.92 -6.24
CA LEU A 47 12.06 -10.64 -7.26
C LEU A 47 11.31 -11.89 -7.75
N ARG A 48 10.74 -12.68 -6.85
CA ARG A 48 9.96 -13.87 -7.23
C ARG A 48 8.72 -13.50 -8.03
N ILE A 49 7.98 -12.47 -7.61
CA ILE A 49 6.81 -11.94 -8.33
C ILE A 49 7.23 -11.50 -9.74
N GLY A 50 8.32 -10.75 -9.87
CA GLY A 50 8.85 -10.32 -11.16
C GLY A 50 9.16 -11.48 -12.12
N THR A 51 9.55 -12.65 -11.61
CA THR A 51 9.80 -13.85 -12.45
C THR A 51 8.55 -14.56 -12.95
N VAL A 52 7.39 -14.32 -12.33
CA VAL A 52 6.14 -15.02 -12.67
C VAL A 52 5.09 -14.11 -13.31
N MET A 53 5.26 -12.78 -13.21
CA MET A 53 4.39 -11.81 -13.87
C MET A 53 4.65 -11.74 -15.38
N ASP A 54 3.59 -11.57 -16.17
CA ASP A 54 3.70 -11.09 -17.54
C ASP A 54 3.90 -9.56 -17.53
N PRO A 55 5.06 -9.02 -17.96
CA PRO A 55 5.32 -7.58 -17.94
C PRO A 55 4.44 -6.76 -18.90
N LYS A 56 3.69 -7.41 -19.80
CA LYS A 56 2.76 -6.72 -20.72
C LYS A 56 1.39 -6.53 -20.09
N GLU A 57 0.90 -7.56 -19.39
CA GLU A 57 -0.48 -7.63 -18.90
C GLU A 57 -0.59 -7.44 -17.38
N ASP A 58 0.35 -7.96 -16.58
CA ASP A 58 0.16 -8.03 -15.13
C ASP A 58 0.49 -6.72 -14.41
N ILE A 59 -0.26 -6.46 -13.33
CA ILE A 59 -0.07 -5.30 -12.45
C ILE A 59 0.24 -5.77 -11.04
N LEU A 60 1.35 -5.29 -10.47
CA LEU A 60 1.62 -5.44 -9.05
C LEU A 60 0.74 -4.49 -8.24
N PHE A 61 0.01 -4.98 -7.23
CA PHE A 61 -0.61 -4.11 -6.23
C PHE A 61 0.04 -4.30 -4.87
N LEU A 62 0.85 -3.34 -4.47
CA LEU A 62 1.53 -3.36 -3.18
C LEU A 62 0.78 -2.47 -2.18
N TYR A 63 0.34 -3.03 -1.05
CA TYR A 63 -0.41 -2.29 -0.03
C TYR A 63 0.35 -2.28 1.29
N ILE A 64 0.98 -1.19 1.66
CA ILE A 64 1.77 -1.12 2.89
C ILE A 64 0.97 -0.40 3.97
N THR A 65 0.80 -0.99 5.14
CA THR A 65 0.37 -0.27 6.35
C THR A 65 1.46 -0.41 7.42
N THR A 66 1.82 0.68 8.08
CA THR A 66 2.86 0.73 9.14
C THR A 66 2.98 2.16 9.65
N HIS A 67 3.74 2.35 10.73
CA HIS A 67 4.22 3.67 11.11
C HIS A 67 5.21 4.21 10.06
N GLY A 68 5.15 5.52 9.83
CA GLY A 68 6.01 6.19 8.89
C GLY A 68 6.59 7.47 9.46
N GLU A 69 7.78 7.79 8.96
CA GLU A 69 8.51 9.03 9.15
C GLU A 69 8.85 9.60 7.76
N PRO A 70 9.29 10.86 7.64
CA PRO A 70 9.75 11.39 6.37
C PRO A 70 10.78 10.48 5.70
N GLY A 71 10.40 9.88 4.57
CA GLY A 71 11.28 8.99 3.78
C GLY A 71 11.55 7.59 4.36
N ARG A 72 10.92 7.21 5.49
CA ARG A 72 11.12 5.89 6.15
C ARG A 72 9.81 5.24 6.59
N LEU A 73 9.69 3.93 6.39
CA LEU A 73 8.59 3.12 6.88
C LEU A 73 9.13 2.14 7.92
N SER A 74 8.45 2.07 9.07
CA SER A 74 8.89 1.21 10.17
C SER A 74 8.78 -0.26 9.78
N MET A 75 9.83 -1.01 10.08
CA MET A 75 9.84 -2.48 9.98
C MET A 75 9.93 -3.11 11.38
N TRP A 76 9.48 -2.40 12.41
CA TRP A 76 9.69 -2.80 13.79
C TRP A 76 9.11 -4.19 14.08
N PHE A 77 9.89 -4.99 14.81
CA PHE A 77 9.45 -6.25 15.37
C PHE A 77 10.18 -6.49 16.70
N PRO A 78 9.50 -6.95 17.76
CA PRO A 78 10.17 -7.23 19.02
C PRO A 78 11.27 -8.29 18.88
N TRP A 79 12.38 -8.10 19.59
CA TRP A 79 13.51 -9.05 19.65
C TRP A 79 14.31 -9.23 18.36
N LEU A 80 13.95 -8.52 17.28
CA LEU A 80 14.69 -8.54 16.02
C LEU A 80 14.94 -7.11 15.53
N GLN A 81 16.21 -6.75 15.38
CA GLN A 81 16.59 -5.46 14.82
C GLN A 81 16.43 -5.49 13.30
N LEU A 82 15.28 -5.03 12.82
CA LEU A 82 14.97 -4.90 11.41
C LEU A 82 15.22 -3.48 10.94
N ASN A 83 15.91 -3.33 9.81
CA ASN A 83 16.11 -2.03 9.18
C ASN A 83 14.78 -1.50 8.63
N ASP A 84 14.49 -0.24 8.92
CA ASP A 84 13.38 0.47 8.29
C ASP A 84 13.53 0.50 6.78
N LEU A 85 12.39 0.57 6.11
CA LEU A 85 12.33 0.59 4.67
C LEU A 85 12.31 2.03 4.17
N ASN A 86 13.45 2.50 3.67
CA ASN A 86 13.55 3.84 3.09
C ASN A 86 13.03 3.89 1.65
N ALA A 87 12.79 5.11 1.16
CA ALA A 87 12.25 5.35 -0.18
C ALA A 87 13.11 4.77 -1.31
N GLY A 88 14.43 4.95 -1.21
CA GLY A 88 15.38 4.53 -2.24
C GLY A 88 15.52 3.01 -2.36
N ASP A 89 15.53 2.30 -1.23
CA ASP A 89 15.57 0.84 -1.20
C ASP A 89 14.37 0.22 -1.92
N ARG A 90 13.17 0.76 -1.70
CA ARG A 90 11.98 0.26 -2.39
C ARG A 90 12.01 0.50 -3.88
N HIS A 91 12.41 1.70 -4.30
CA HIS A 91 12.55 1.98 -5.73
C HIS A 91 13.53 0.99 -6.37
N ARG A 92 14.70 0.79 -5.75
CA ARG A 92 15.70 -0.19 -6.19
C ARG A 92 15.15 -1.62 -6.23
N MET A 93 14.37 -2.04 -5.23
CA MET A 93 13.77 -3.39 -5.21
C MET A 93 12.76 -3.59 -6.34
N LEU A 94 11.91 -2.60 -6.61
CA LEU A 94 10.91 -2.66 -7.70
C LEU A 94 11.59 -2.69 -9.08
N VAL A 95 12.61 -1.85 -9.27
CA VAL A 95 13.43 -1.84 -10.50
C VAL A 95 14.16 -3.17 -10.69
N ALA A 96 14.80 -3.69 -9.64
CA ALA A 96 15.51 -4.97 -9.70
C ALA A 96 14.59 -6.16 -9.99
N ALA A 97 13.31 -6.07 -9.61
CA ALA A 97 12.31 -7.07 -9.92
C ALA A 97 11.79 -6.99 -11.36
N GLY A 98 12.14 -5.97 -12.15
CA GLY A 98 11.66 -5.80 -13.52
C GLY A 98 10.14 -5.54 -13.61
N ILE A 99 9.50 -5.13 -12.51
CA ILE A 99 8.07 -4.92 -12.45
C ILE A 99 7.73 -3.58 -13.11
N LYS A 100 7.09 -3.65 -14.27
CA LYS A 100 6.69 -2.50 -15.05
C LYS A 100 5.47 -1.80 -14.43
N TRP A 101 4.31 -2.45 -14.52
CA TRP A 101 3.04 -1.89 -14.04
C TRP A 101 2.84 -2.14 -12.56
N LYS A 102 2.63 -1.07 -11.79
CA LYS A 102 2.46 -1.17 -10.34
C LYS A 102 1.53 -0.12 -9.77
N VAL A 103 0.75 -0.55 -8.79
CA VAL A 103 -0.06 0.28 -7.91
C VAL A 103 0.50 0.15 -6.50
N LEU A 104 0.93 1.27 -5.93
CA LEU A 104 1.52 1.34 -4.60
C LEU A 104 0.57 2.10 -3.69
N VAL A 105 0.03 1.45 -2.68
CA VAL A 105 -0.81 2.06 -1.65
C VAL A 105 -0.05 2.08 -0.34
N ILE A 106 0.23 3.26 0.20
CA ILE A 106 1.01 3.44 1.42
C ILE A 106 0.15 4.10 2.49
N SER A 107 -0.36 3.27 3.40
CA SER A 107 -1.12 3.66 4.59
C SER A 107 -0.17 3.88 5.77
N ALA A 108 0.46 5.06 5.80
CA ALA A 108 1.38 5.43 6.88
C ALA A 108 1.43 6.95 7.08
N GLY A 109 1.90 7.38 8.26
CA GLY A 109 2.29 8.77 8.49
C GLY A 109 3.39 9.20 7.53
N TYR A 110 3.36 10.47 7.09
CA TYR A 110 4.34 11.02 6.15
C TYR A 110 4.44 10.28 4.80
N SER A 111 3.49 9.39 4.48
CA SER A 111 3.53 8.53 3.30
C SER A 111 3.65 9.29 1.97
N GLY A 112 3.18 10.54 1.90
CA GLY A 112 3.37 11.41 0.75
C GLY A 112 4.85 11.72 0.42
N SER A 113 5.76 11.56 1.38
CA SER A 113 7.22 11.79 1.18
C SER A 113 7.85 10.79 0.23
N PHE A 114 7.15 9.70 -0.07
CA PHE A 114 7.61 8.65 -0.95
C PHE A 114 7.24 8.84 -2.41
N ILE A 115 6.35 9.78 -2.71
CA ILE A 115 5.84 9.99 -4.08
C ILE A 115 6.99 10.31 -5.03
N ASP A 116 7.83 11.29 -4.68
CA ASP A 116 8.90 11.74 -5.60
C ASP A 116 9.97 10.68 -5.86
N ALA A 117 10.25 9.82 -4.89
CA ALA A 117 11.23 8.74 -5.01
C ALA A 117 10.68 7.51 -5.75
N LEU A 118 9.36 7.33 -5.79
CA LEU A 118 8.72 6.15 -6.38
C LEU A 118 8.01 6.45 -7.70
N LYS A 119 7.76 7.72 -8.03
CA LYS A 119 7.06 8.08 -9.27
C LYS A 119 7.88 7.62 -10.48
N ASP A 120 7.20 7.01 -11.43
CA ASP A 120 7.73 6.70 -12.74
C ASP A 120 6.57 6.69 -13.76
N ASP A 121 6.89 6.32 -15.00
CA ASP A 121 5.94 6.30 -16.11
C ASP A 121 4.78 5.32 -15.94
N ASP A 122 4.95 4.30 -15.08
CA ASP A 122 4.09 3.12 -15.01
C ASP A 122 3.55 2.87 -13.59
N THR A 123 3.79 3.79 -12.63
CA THR A 123 3.35 3.66 -11.23
C THR A 123 2.16 4.54 -10.89
N LEU A 124 1.10 3.94 -10.36
CA LEU A 124 0.09 4.64 -9.58
C LEU A 124 0.46 4.61 -8.09
N ILE A 125 0.62 5.77 -7.45
CA ILE A 125 0.94 5.86 -6.01
C ILE A 125 -0.25 6.48 -5.30
N LEU A 126 -0.73 5.84 -4.23
CA LEU A 126 -1.79 6.31 -3.35
C LEU A 126 -1.25 6.39 -1.91
N THR A 127 -1.35 7.54 -1.24
CA THR A 127 -0.81 7.73 0.11
C THR A 127 -1.87 8.22 1.09
N ALA A 128 -1.92 7.64 2.29
CA ALA A 128 -2.88 8.04 3.31
C ALA A 128 -2.61 9.43 3.91
N ALA A 129 -1.38 9.93 3.79
CA ALA A 129 -0.97 11.24 4.30
C ALA A 129 -0.08 12.03 3.31
N ALA A 130 0.03 13.33 3.55
CA ALA A 130 0.96 14.23 2.88
C ALA A 130 2.39 14.02 3.39
N ALA A 131 3.38 14.52 2.64
CA ALA A 131 4.80 14.34 2.94
C ALA A 131 5.26 14.94 4.28
N ASN A 132 4.54 15.93 4.81
CA ASN A 132 4.91 16.69 6.01
C ASN A 132 3.87 16.57 7.13
N ARG A 133 3.04 15.52 7.12
CA ARG A 133 1.98 15.33 8.10
C ARG A 133 1.93 13.88 8.54
N THR A 134 1.68 13.66 9.82
CA THR A 134 1.22 12.36 10.31
C THR A 134 -0.12 12.02 9.68
N SER A 135 -0.39 10.74 9.45
CA SER A 135 -1.77 10.28 9.28
C SER A 135 -2.43 10.44 10.63
N PHE A 136 -3.62 11.05 10.65
CA PHE A 136 -4.32 11.48 11.86
C PHE A 136 -4.70 10.34 12.83
N ASP A 137 -4.38 9.10 12.48
CA ASP A 137 -5.14 7.92 12.90
C ASP A 137 -4.27 6.74 13.34
N CYS A 138 -2.97 6.93 13.52
CA CYS A 138 -2.12 5.89 14.12
C CYS A 138 -2.15 5.94 15.66
N SER A 139 -3.34 6.03 16.27
CA SER A 139 -3.45 5.49 17.63
C SER A 139 -3.39 3.96 17.49
N ASN A 140 -2.68 3.28 18.39
CA ASN A 140 -2.49 1.82 18.37
C ASN A 140 -3.80 1.00 18.38
N GLU A 141 -4.94 1.66 18.53
CA GLU A 141 -6.28 1.08 18.64
C GLU A 141 -7.06 1.10 17.31
N ASN A 142 -6.68 1.98 16.36
CA ASN A 142 -7.37 2.06 15.08
C ASN A 142 -6.74 1.09 14.06
N ASP A 143 -7.56 0.13 13.63
CA ASP A 143 -7.16 -0.91 12.69
C ASP A 143 -6.85 -0.36 11.28
N PHE A 144 -7.25 0.87 10.95
CA PHE A 144 -7.12 1.51 9.64
C PHE A 144 -6.87 3.03 9.77
N THR A 145 -6.30 3.66 8.74
CA THR A 145 -6.51 5.11 8.54
C THR A 145 -7.92 5.35 7.98
N TYR A 146 -8.62 6.43 8.36
CA TYR A 146 -9.94 6.77 7.77
C TYR A 146 -9.98 6.72 6.24
N CYS A 147 -8.90 7.15 5.58
CA CYS A 147 -8.81 7.08 4.12
C CYS A 147 -8.59 5.64 3.62
N GLY A 148 -7.76 4.84 4.30
CA GLY A 148 -7.54 3.44 3.99
C GLY A 148 -8.82 2.60 4.15
N GLU A 149 -9.55 2.84 5.24
CA GLU A 149 -10.86 2.22 5.49
C GLU A 149 -11.86 2.61 4.38
N ALA A 150 -12.06 3.91 4.15
CA ALA A 150 -12.98 4.38 3.11
C ALA A 150 -12.59 3.83 1.73
N PHE A 151 -11.30 3.73 1.42
CA PHE A 151 -10.82 3.19 0.15
C PHE A 151 -11.12 1.69 0.02
N LEU A 152 -10.62 0.87 0.96
CA LEU A 152 -10.71 -0.58 0.88
C LEU A 152 -12.11 -1.13 1.14
N ARG A 153 -12.79 -0.61 2.17
CA ARG A 153 -14.10 -1.09 2.63
C ARG A 153 -15.22 -0.51 1.80
N ASP A 154 -15.21 0.81 1.61
CA ASP A 154 -16.40 1.50 1.12
C ASP A 154 -16.34 1.74 -0.39
N GLN A 155 -15.18 2.15 -0.94
CA GLN A 155 -15.10 2.55 -2.34
C GLN A 155 -14.70 1.40 -3.28
N LEU A 156 -13.72 0.56 -2.92
CA LEU A 156 -13.36 -0.63 -3.71
C LEU A 156 -14.44 -1.71 -3.69
N ALA A 157 -15.43 -1.63 -2.81
CA ALA A 157 -16.62 -2.48 -2.85
C ALA A 157 -17.61 -2.07 -3.96
N HIS A 158 -17.54 -0.83 -4.47
CA HIS A 158 -18.53 -0.29 -5.42
C HIS A 158 -17.91 0.25 -6.72
N ARG A 159 -16.57 0.36 -6.82
CA ARG A 159 -15.88 0.95 -7.99
C ARG A 159 -14.76 0.03 -8.51
N TYR A 160 -14.59 0.00 -9.84
CA TYR A 160 -13.51 -0.75 -10.50
C TYR A 160 -12.26 0.10 -10.73
N SER A 161 -12.41 1.42 -10.89
CA SER A 161 -11.29 2.36 -11.00
C SER A 161 -10.68 2.62 -9.62
N LEU A 162 -9.43 2.20 -9.42
CA LEU A 162 -8.68 2.45 -8.18
C LEU A 162 -8.53 3.95 -7.90
N THR A 163 -8.33 4.74 -8.96
CA THR A 163 -8.17 6.19 -8.82
C THR A 163 -9.47 6.85 -8.40
N ASP A 164 -10.61 6.47 -9.00
CA ASP A 164 -11.90 7.04 -8.62
C ASP A 164 -12.32 6.58 -7.23
N ALA A 165 -12.02 5.32 -6.88
CA ALA A 165 -12.22 4.81 -5.53
C ALA A 165 -11.41 5.60 -4.50
N PHE A 166 -10.15 5.89 -4.80
CA PHE A 166 -9.30 6.66 -3.90
C PHE A 166 -9.75 8.12 -3.77
N LEU A 167 -10.13 8.76 -4.88
CA LEU A 167 -10.66 10.13 -4.86
C LEU A 167 -11.96 10.21 -4.04
N ALA A 168 -12.87 9.26 -4.23
CA ALA A 168 -14.09 9.17 -3.46
C ALA A 168 -13.80 8.91 -1.96
N ALA A 169 -12.82 8.05 -1.65
CA ALA A 169 -12.40 7.78 -0.29
C ALA A 169 -11.80 9.01 0.39
N ARG A 170 -10.99 9.79 -0.34
CA ARG A 170 -10.43 11.06 0.13
C ARG A 170 -11.53 12.09 0.43
N LEU A 171 -12.58 12.14 -0.38
CA LEU A 171 -13.76 13.00 -0.12
C LEU A 171 -14.56 12.48 1.08
N GLN A 172 -14.70 11.17 1.22
CA GLN A 172 -15.41 10.54 2.34
C GLN A 172 -14.68 10.73 3.68
N ALA A 173 -13.35 10.65 3.68
CA ALA A 173 -12.48 10.89 4.83
C ALA A 173 -12.35 12.38 5.20
N THR A 174 -13.27 13.23 4.75
CA THR A 174 -13.34 14.63 5.15
C THR A 174 -13.98 14.79 6.54
N PRO A 175 -13.67 15.88 7.28
CA PRO A 175 -13.97 15.99 8.71
C PRO A 175 -15.44 16.12 9.07
N ARG A 176 -16.33 16.32 8.09
CA ARG A 176 -17.78 16.25 8.36
C ARG A 176 -18.19 14.88 8.91
N ARG A 177 -17.41 13.84 8.58
CA ARG A 177 -17.65 12.46 9.02
C ARG A 177 -16.70 11.99 10.13
N TYR A 178 -15.50 12.56 10.21
CA TYR A 178 -14.46 12.20 11.20
C TYR A 178 -13.85 13.47 11.82
N PRO A 179 -14.37 13.95 12.96
CA PRO A 179 -13.88 15.17 13.58
C PRO A 179 -12.42 15.01 14.03
N SER A 180 -11.61 16.02 13.73
CA SER A 180 -10.22 16.08 14.16
C SER A 180 -10.14 16.46 15.65
N ASN A 181 -9.44 15.69 16.48
CA ASN A 181 -9.00 16.08 17.84
C ASN A 181 -7.92 17.20 17.80
N GLY A 182 -8.17 18.30 17.08
CA GLY A 182 -7.29 19.47 17.04
C GLY A 182 -6.00 19.39 16.19
N GLY A 183 -5.60 18.22 15.68
CA GLY A 183 -4.38 18.06 14.85
C GLY A 183 -4.48 18.58 13.40
N ARG A 184 -3.37 18.46 12.64
CA ARG A 184 -3.32 18.72 11.18
C ARG A 184 -3.78 17.50 10.38
N ARG A 185 -4.70 17.69 9.44
CA ARG A 185 -5.28 16.62 8.58
C ARG A 185 -4.22 15.87 7.78
N SER A 186 -4.35 14.54 7.69
CA SER A 186 -3.44 13.67 6.92
C SER A 186 -3.24 14.13 5.47
N ALA A 187 -4.30 14.63 4.81
CA ALA A 187 -4.29 15.13 3.43
C ALA A 187 -3.72 14.10 2.42
N PRO A 188 -4.49 13.01 2.16
CA PRO A 188 -4.09 11.95 1.24
C PRO A 188 -3.66 12.49 -0.13
N ARG A 189 -2.61 11.91 -0.71
CA ARG A 189 -2.05 12.30 -2.00
C ARG A 189 -2.07 11.12 -2.96
N PHE A 190 -2.01 11.43 -4.24
CA PHE A 190 -1.80 10.43 -5.26
C PHE A 190 -0.90 10.98 -6.36
N ALA A 191 -0.17 10.10 -7.02
CA ALA A 191 0.56 10.39 -8.24
C ALA A 191 0.11 9.40 -9.32
N ARG A 192 -0.30 9.95 -10.47
CA ARG A 192 -0.63 9.13 -11.63
C ARG A 192 0.64 8.86 -12.44
N PRO A 193 0.70 7.70 -13.10
CA PRO A 193 1.71 7.44 -14.10
C PRO A 193 1.57 8.42 -15.26
N SER A 194 2.67 8.73 -15.92
CA SER A 194 2.68 9.53 -17.14
C SER A 194 2.03 8.77 -18.31
N ARG A 195 2.09 7.43 -18.31
CA ARG A 195 1.45 6.56 -19.31
C ARG A 195 0.01 6.25 -18.92
N ARG A 196 -0.91 6.50 -19.87
CA ARG A 196 -2.37 6.67 -19.69
C ARG A 196 -3.18 5.39 -19.39
N THR A 197 -2.55 4.28 -19.02
CA THR A 197 -3.19 2.95 -18.96
C THR A 197 -4.20 2.78 -17.81
N TYR A 198 -4.13 3.58 -16.74
CA TYR A 198 -4.92 3.32 -15.52
C TYR A 198 -6.36 3.86 -15.51
N ASN A 199 -6.86 4.43 -16.61
CA ASN A 199 -8.21 5.01 -16.66
C ASN A 199 -9.32 3.99 -16.95
N VAL A 200 -9.02 2.74 -17.34
CA VAL A 200 -10.07 1.77 -17.72
C VAL A 200 -9.73 0.31 -17.43
N LEU A 201 -8.65 0.00 -16.72
CA LEU A 201 -8.24 -1.40 -16.59
C LEU A 201 -9.04 -2.12 -15.49
N PRO A 202 -9.81 -3.19 -15.78
CA PRO A 202 -9.95 -4.25 -14.79
C PRO A 202 -8.53 -4.65 -14.42
N ILE A 203 -8.16 -4.62 -13.13
CA ILE A 203 -6.82 -5.05 -12.73
C ILE A 203 -6.59 -6.44 -13.32
N PRO A 204 -5.63 -6.63 -14.24
CA PRO A 204 -5.36 -7.92 -14.83
C PRO A 204 -4.96 -8.90 -13.74
N ALA A 205 -5.18 -10.18 -14.01
CA ALA A 205 -5.20 -11.29 -13.07
C ALA A 205 -3.85 -11.62 -12.36
N GLY A 206 -3.04 -10.64 -11.98
CA GLY A 206 -1.66 -10.80 -11.48
C GLY A 206 -1.32 -9.96 -10.25
N THR A 207 -2.28 -9.72 -9.36
CA THR A 207 -2.14 -8.78 -8.24
C THR A 207 -1.51 -9.42 -6.99
N ALA A 208 -0.27 -9.06 -6.65
CA ALA A 208 0.40 -9.54 -5.43
C ALA A 208 0.32 -8.54 -4.27
N LEU A 209 -0.61 -8.78 -3.33
CA LEU A 209 -0.79 -7.98 -2.11
C LEU A 209 0.29 -8.29 -1.05
N ALA A 210 1.38 -7.53 -1.01
CA ALA A 210 2.27 -7.49 0.16
C ALA A 210 1.74 -6.44 1.14
N ALA A 211 1.40 -6.88 2.35
CA ALA A 211 0.66 -6.08 3.30
C ALA A 211 1.27 -6.14 4.69
N ILE A 212 2.02 -5.10 5.00
CA ILE A 212 2.80 -4.88 6.22
C ILE A 212 1.85 -4.37 7.30
N PRO A 213 1.95 -4.74 8.58
CA PRO A 213 1.32 -4.03 9.71
C PRO A 213 2.23 -2.96 10.31
#